data_AF-A0A969LLE7-F1
#
_entry.id   AF-A0A969LLE7-F1
#
_cell.length_a   1.000
_cell.length_b   1.000
_cell.length_c   1.000
_cell.angle_alpha   90.00
_cell.angle_beta   90.00
_cell.angle_gamma   90.00
#
_symmetry.space_group_name_H-M   'P 1'
#
loop_
_entity.id
_entity.type
_entity.pdbx_description
1 polymer ?
#
loop_
_entity_poly.entity_id
_entity_poly.type
_entity_poly.pdbx_seq_one_letter_code
_entity_poly.pdbx_strand_id
1 'polypeptide(L)' 'MSNHLKFYINGAWVDPATPRTLDVINPATEEPFTRISIGSAADVDRA' A
#
# COMPACT_ATOMS: atom_id res chain seq x y z
N MET A 1 -14.25 3.50 4.68
CA MET A 1 -13.47 3.37 3.42
C MET A 1 -12.10 2.85 3.80
N SER A 2 -11.64 1.74 3.21
CA SER A 2 -10.32 1.18 3.51
C SER A 2 -9.26 1.88 2.65
N ASN A 3 -8.17 2.33 3.27
CA ASN A 3 -7.08 3.05 2.62
C ASN A 3 -5.82 2.19 2.42
N HIS A 4 -5.91 0.87 2.61
CA HIS A 4 -4.74 -0.01 2.61
C HIS A 4 -4.00 -0.02 1.26
N LEU A 5 -4.67 0.38 0.18
CA LEU A 5 -4.12 0.48 -1.17
C LEU A 5 -3.67 1.90 -1.55
N LYS A 6 -3.76 2.88 -0.64
CA LYS A 6 -3.38 4.27 -0.89
C LYS A 6 -2.16 4.66 -0.06
N PHE A 7 -1.37 5.58 -0.58
CA PHE A 7 -0.30 6.23 0.19
C PHE A 7 -0.80 7.53 0.81
N TYR A 8 -0.25 7.90 1.95
CA TYR A 8 -0.53 9.19 2.57
C TYR A 8 0.61 10.16 2.25
N ILE A 9 0.37 11.03 1.28
CA ILE A 9 1.38 11.96 0.73
C ILE A 9 0.80 13.36 0.78
N ASN A 10 1.56 14.32 1.32
CA ASN A 10 1.16 15.73 1.42
C ASN A 10 -0.23 15.95 2.08
N GLY A 11 -0.53 15.19 3.14
CA GLY A 11 -1.76 15.34 3.91
C GLY A 11 -3.00 14.66 3.30
N ALA A 12 -2.86 13.96 2.17
CA ALA A 12 -3.95 13.32 1.46
C ALA A 12 -3.69 11.83 1.16
N TRP A 13 -4.77 11.06 1.05
CA TRP A 13 -4.72 9.68 0.57
C TRP A 13 -4.70 9.66 -0.96
N VAL A 14 -3.57 9.25 -1.54
CA VAL A 14 -3.33 9.20 -2.99
C VAL A 14 -3.17 7.77 -3.47
N ASP A 15 -3.56 7.50 -4.72
CA ASP A 15 -3.29 6.21 -5.36
C ASP A 15 -1.80 6.06 -5.69
N PRO A 16 -1.26 4.84 -5.66
CA PRO A 16 0.13 4.57 -6.02
C PRO A 16 0.40 4.98 -7.47
N ALA A 17 1.56 5.56 -7.74
CA ALA A 17 1.99 5.94 -9.08
C ALA A 17 2.07 4.74 -10.03
N THR A 18 2.46 3.56 -9.50
CA THR A 18 2.41 2.29 -10.22
C THR A 18 1.60 1.27 -9.40
N PRO A 19 0.48 0.74 -9.93
CA PRO A 19 -0.30 -0.27 -9.22
C PRO A 19 0.51 -1.54 -8.99
N ARG A 20 0.85 -1.81 -7.73
CA ARG A 20 1.47 -3.06 -7.30
C ARG A 20 1.00 -3.37 -5.89
N THR A 21 0.58 -4.61 -5.68
CA THR A 21 0.04 -5.02 -4.39
C THR A 21 0.82 -6.17 -3.76
N LEU A 22 0.74 -6.26 -2.44
CA LEU A 22 1.30 -7.36 -1.65
C LEU A 22 0.25 -7.82 -0.64
N ASP A 23 0.09 -9.14 -0.54
CA ASP A 23 -0.72 -9.74 0.52
C ASP A 23 0.09 -9.75 1.82
N VAL A 24 -0.49 -9.17 2.87
CA VAL A 24 0.03 -9.21 4.23
C VAL A 24 -0.42 -10.53 4.84
N ILE A 25 0.55 -11.40 5.14
CA ILE A 25 0.29 -12.72 5.72
C ILE A 25 0.25 -12.62 7.24
N ASN A 26 -0.75 -13.25 7.86
CA ASN A 26 -0.81 -13.40 9.31
C ASN A 26 0.22 -14.43 9.77
N PRO A 27 1.23 -14.06 10.59
CA PRO A 27 2.28 -14.99 11.00
C PRO A 27 1.79 -16.13 11.92
N ALA A 28 0.61 -16.01 12.53
CA ALA A 28 0.06 -17.05 13.41
C ALA A 28 -0.69 -18.15 12.65
N THR A 29 -1.24 -17.85 11.47
CA THR A 29 -2.06 -18.79 10.67
C THR A 29 -1.48 -19.07 9.29
N GLU A 30 -0.47 -18.31 8.86
CA GLU A 30 0.11 -18.33 7.51
C GLU A 30 -0.89 -18.00 6.37
N GLU A 31 -2.02 -17.37 6.71
CA GLU A 31 -3.07 -17.00 5.75
C GLU A 31 -3.05 -15.49 5.41
N PRO A 32 -3.55 -15.08 4.22
CA PRO A 32 -3.70 -13.67 3.87
C PRO A 32 -4.66 -12.92 4.81
N PHE A 33 -4.19 -11.82 5.40
CA PHE A 33 -4.99 -10.95 6.26
C PHE A 33 -5.54 -9.73 5.51
N THR A 34 -4.68 -9.05 4.75
CA THR A 34 -5.07 -7.87 3.96
C THR A 34 -4.12 -7.67 2.78
N ARG A 35 -4.37 -6.63 1.98
CA ARG A 35 -3.55 -6.26 0.84
C ARG A 35 -3.14 -4.80 0.94
N ILE A 36 -1.86 -4.53 0.69
CA ILE A 36 -1.30 -3.18 0.66
C ILE A 36 -0.71 -2.84 -0.71
N SER A 37 -0.55 -1.55 -1.00
CA SER A 37 0.22 -1.09 -2.16
C SER A 37 1.71 -1.06 -1.88
N ILE A 38 2.53 -1.45 -2.86
CA ILE A 38 3.99 -1.40 -2.81
C ILE A 38 4.49 -0.18 -3.57
N GLY A 39 5.26 0.67 -2.90
CA GLY A 39 5.75 1.94 -3.46
C GLY A 39 6.73 1.74 -4.61
N SER A 40 6.64 2.62 -5.59
CA SER A 40 7.61 2.79 -6.66
C SER A 40 8.56 3.96 -6.36
N ALA A 41 9.64 4.11 -7.12
CA ALA A 41 10.52 5.28 -7.01
C ALA A 41 9.76 6.60 -7.19
N ALA A 42 8.76 6.63 -8.09
CA ALA A 42 7.92 7.80 -8.30
C ALA A 42 7.02 8.13 -7.10
N ASP A 43 6.66 7.15 -6.26
CA ASP A 43 5.95 7.41 -5.01
C ASP A 43 6.88 8.01 -3.96
N VAL A 44 8.15 7.59 -3.95
CA VAL A 44 9.20 8.15 -3.08
C VAL A 44 9.47 9.60 -3.45
N ASP A 45 9.58 9.92 -4.74
CA ASP A 45 9.84 11.29 -5.21
C ASP A 45 8.70 12.28 -4.89
N ARG A 46 7.49 11.78 -4.58
CA ARG A 46 6.31 12.60 -4.27
C ARG A 46 6.14 12.87 -2.78
N ALA A 47 6.78 12.09 -1.91
CA ALA A 47 6.62 12.08 -0.46
C ALA A 47 7.52 13.11 0.23
#